data_AF-A0A416VSJ1-F1
#
_entry.id   AF-A0A416VSJ1-F1
#
_cell.length_a   1.000
_cell.length_b   1.000
_cell.length_c   1.000
_cell.angle_alpha   90.00
_cell.angle_beta   90.00
_cell.angle_gamma   90.00
#
_symmetry.space_group_name_H-M   'P 1'
#
loop_
_entity.id
_entity.type
_entity.pdbx_description
1 polymer ?
#
loop_
_entity_poly.entity_id
_entity_poly.type
_entity_poly.pdbx_seq_one_letter_code
_entity_poly.pdbx_strand_id
1 'polypeptide(L)'
;MKKNFRINVLVSYTEHVNINQYRQPILNILTNLAWLYRLEYAISTSHNFGLDKGDADLIYFRSTKETKISKKELDTLIYDVFRNGLSFFYEGVEVGRQLYKLLPQYPFPDEYCKPLNYPYTEVHNGKKVTLCVAVEALQNLLNEEDLQDTDVSSL
;
A
#
# COMPACT_ATOMS: atom_id res chain seq x y z
N MET A 1 -17.84 2.69 -18.89
CA MET A 1 -16.81 2.10 -18.02
C MET A 1 -15.98 3.21 -17.40
N LYS A 2 -15.78 3.24 -16.06
CA LYS A 2 -14.76 4.12 -15.48
C LYS A 2 -13.41 3.70 -16.05
N LYS A 3 -12.63 4.66 -16.57
CA LYS A 3 -11.30 4.40 -17.13
C LYS A 3 -10.38 3.97 -15.98
N ASN A 4 -9.70 2.84 -16.13
CA ASN A 4 -8.70 2.42 -15.16
C ASN A 4 -7.62 3.53 -15.04
N PHE A 5 -7.24 3.84 -13.82
CA PHE A 5 -6.19 4.80 -13.52
C PHE A 5 -5.03 4.12 -12.80
N ARG A 6 -3.88 4.80 -12.86
CA ARG A 6 -2.69 4.48 -12.10
C ARG A 6 -2.18 5.73 -11.41
N ILE A 7 -1.69 5.57 -10.19
CA ILE A 7 -0.99 6.59 -9.43
C ILE A 7 0.23 5.91 -8.83
N ASN A 8 1.39 6.53 -8.99
CA ASN A 8 2.58 6.14 -8.24
C ASN A 8 2.77 7.15 -7.11
N VAL A 9 3.13 6.70 -5.93
CA VAL A 9 3.48 7.52 -4.77
C VAL A 9 4.96 7.34 -4.50
N LEU A 10 5.66 8.45 -4.43
CA LEU A 10 7.05 8.56 -4.02
C LEU A 10 7.09 8.86 -2.52
N VAL A 11 7.91 8.12 -1.80
CA VAL A 11 8.36 8.50 -0.46
C VAL A 11 9.84 8.78 -0.56
N SER A 12 10.27 10.01 -0.33
CA SER A 12 11.68 10.39 -0.37
C SER A 12 12.20 10.71 1.02
N TYR A 13 13.39 10.21 1.32
CA TYR A 13 14.09 10.38 2.59
C TYR A 13 15.41 11.13 2.31
N THR A 14 15.65 12.23 3.02
CA THR A 14 16.95 12.92 2.94
C THR A 14 18.05 12.09 3.59
N GLU A 15 19.31 12.38 3.24
CA GLU A 15 20.51 11.59 3.60
C GLU A 15 20.67 11.29 5.10
N HIS A 16 20.16 12.16 5.97
CA HIS A 16 20.35 12.05 7.42
C HIS A 16 19.16 11.44 8.16
N VAL A 17 18.09 11.11 7.45
CA VAL A 17 16.90 10.52 8.06
C VAL A 17 17.14 9.05 8.40
N ASN A 18 16.77 8.65 9.61
CA ASN A 18 16.65 7.24 9.96
C ASN A 18 15.42 6.62 9.28
N ILE A 19 15.59 6.12 8.07
CA ILE A 19 14.52 5.57 7.23
C ILE A 19 13.70 4.50 7.96
N ASN A 20 14.34 3.68 8.80
CA ASN A 20 13.69 2.60 9.53
C ASN A 20 12.60 3.09 10.50
N GLN A 21 12.71 4.33 10.99
CA GLN A 21 11.70 4.94 11.86
C GLN A 21 10.41 5.30 11.10
N TYR A 22 10.50 5.59 9.81
CA TYR A 22 9.42 6.21 9.04
C TYR A 22 8.83 5.29 7.96
N ARG A 23 9.65 4.41 7.37
CA ARG A 23 9.24 3.54 6.26
C ARG A 23 8.03 2.69 6.61
N GLN A 24 8.09 1.89 7.68
CA GLN A 24 7.00 0.97 8.01
C GLN A 24 5.68 1.69 8.31
N PRO A 25 5.64 2.76 9.14
CA PRO A 25 4.40 3.53 9.35
C PRO A 25 3.80 4.11 8.05
N ILE A 26 4.63 4.70 7.18
CA ILE A 26 4.16 5.29 5.91
C ILE A 26 3.62 4.19 4.99
N LEU A 27 4.35 3.08 4.84
CA LEU A 27 3.92 1.96 4.02
C LEU A 27 2.62 1.35 4.55
N ASN A 28 2.48 1.18 5.87
CA ASN A 28 1.24 0.66 6.47
C ASN A 28 0.03 1.55 6.15
N ILE A 29 0.18 2.88 6.22
CA ILE A 29 -0.88 3.82 5.84
C ILE A 29 -1.24 3.62 4.36
N LEU A 30 -0.25 3.62 3.47
CA LEU A 30 -0.46 3.48 2.03
C LEU A 30 -1.08 2.13 1.65
N THR A 31 -0.67 1.02 2.27
CA THR A 31 -1.27 -0.30 2.05
C THR A 31 -2.69 -0.36 2.59
N ASN A 32 -2.96 0.26 3.74
CA ASN A 32 -4.31 0.33 4.30
C ASN A 32 -5.27 1.13 3.38
N LEU A 33 -4.78 2.20 2.74
CA LEU A 33 -5.54 2.89 1.70
C LEU A 33 -5.84 1.96 0.51
N ALA A 34 -4.87 1.16 0.07
CA ALA A 34 -5.08 0.19 -1.01
C ALA A 34 -6.18 -0.82 -0.66
N TRP A 35 -6.14 -1.33 0.56
CA TRP A 35 -7.14 -2.25 1.11
C TRP A 35 -8.54 -1.64 1.17
N LEU A 36 -8.64 -0.47 1.79
CA LEU A 36 -9.90 0.25 2.00
C LEU A 36 -10.61 0.53 0.68
N TYR A 37 -9.83 0.92 -0.34
CA TYR A 37 -10.37 1.34 -1.63
C TYR A 37 -10.25 0.30 -2.75
N ARG A 38 -9.84 -0.94 -2.43
CA ARG A 38 -9.70 -2.04 -3.40
C ARG A 38 -8.81 -1.65 -4.58
N LEU A 39 -7.61 -1.17 -4.29
CA LEU A 39 -6.56 -0.88 -5.26
C LEU A 39 -5.56 -2.03 -5.27
N GLU A 40 -5.17 -2.47 -6.46
CA GLU A 40 -3.95 -3.28 -6.58
C GLU A 40 -2.74 -2.39 -6.30
N TYR A 41 -1.74 -2.94 -5.63
CA TYR A 41 -0.55 -2.19 -5.26
C TYR A 41 0.74 -3.00 -5.37
N ALA A 42 1.84 -2.32 -5.61
CA ALA A 42 3.18 -2.88 -5.53
C ALA A 42 4.10 -1.89 -4.81
N ILE A 43 5.11 -2.38 -4.11
CA ILE A 43 6.04 -1.54 -3.34
C ILE A 43 7.45 -1.90 -3.77
N SER A 44 8.20 -0.90 -4.21
CA SER A 44 9.64 -0.98 -4.42
C SER A 44 10.31 -0.13 -3.35
N THR A 45 10.75 -0.77 -2.26
CA THR A 45 11.56 -0.10 -1.25
C THR A 45 12.98 0.16 -1.77
N SER A 46 13.59 1.25 -1.34
CA SER A 46 14.92 1.69 -1.79
C SER A 46 15.05 1.69 -3.32
N HIS A 47 14.04 2.23 -4.00
CA HIS A 47 13.98 2.33 -5.44
C HIS A 47 15.10 3.24 -5.96
N ASN A 48 15.95 2.71 -6.83
CA ASN A 48 17.07 3.45 -7.37
C ASN A 48 16.63 4.43 -8.47
N PHE A 49 16.43 5.69 -8.09
CA PHE A 49 16.19 6.81 -9.02
C PHE A 49 17.49 7.44 -9.56
N GLY A 50 18.66 6.91 -9.20
CA GLY A 50 19.96 7.53 -9.51
C GLY A 50 20.21 8.82 -8.71
N LEU A 51 19.73 8.87 -7.47
CA LEU A 51 19.98 10.00 -6.57
C LEU A 51 21.42 9.95 -6.05
N ASP A 52 22.09 11.09 -6.00
CA ASP A 52 23.44 11.19 -5.42
C ASP A 52 23.43 11.00 -3.90
N LYS A 53 22.32 11.39 -3.24
CA LYS A 53 22.13 11.39 -1.79
C LYS A 53 20.67 11.08 -1.44
N GLY A 54 20.45 10.42 -0.30
CA GLY A 54 19.12 10.04 0.19
C GLY A 54 18.65 8.68 -0.32
N ASP A 55 17.43 8.32 0.06
CA ASP A 55 16.76 7.08 -0.37
C ASP A 55 15.31 7.39 -0.76
N ALA A 56 14.68 6.50 -1.53
CA ALA A 56 13.29 6.66 -1.88
C ALA A 56 12.57 5.33 -2.07
N ASP A 57 11.31 5.27 -1.66
CA ASP A 57 10.42 4.16 -1.95
C ASP A 57 9.43 4.58 -3.04
N LEU A 58 9.09 3.63 -3.92
CA LEU A 58 8.09 3.83 -4.97
C LEU A 58 6.95 2.85 -4.79
N ILE A 59 5.76 3.39 -4.52
CA ILE A 59 4.53 2.63 -4.35
C ILE A 59 3.67 2.83 -5.58
N TYR A 60 3.18 1.74 -6.15
CA TYR A 60 2.32 1.74 -7.32
C TYR A 60 0.90 1.44 -6.89
N PHE A 61 -0.07 2.21 -7.39
CA PHE A 61 -1.50 1.92 -7.28
C PHE A 61 -2.13 1.78 -8.66
N ARG A 62 -2.95 0.74 -8.83
CA ARG A 62 -3.74 0.50 -10.04
C ARG A 62 -5.19 0.24 -9.66
N SER A 63 -6.10 0.96 -10.30
CA SER A 63 -7.52 0.74 -10.11
C SER A 63 -8.00 -0.50 -10.87
N THR A 64 -8.94 -1.22 -10.30
CA THR A 64 -9.68 -2.33 -10.89
C THR A 64 -11.16 -1.97 -11.04
N LYS A 65 -11.97 -2.93 -11.45
CA LYS A 65 -13.44 -2.79 -11.50
C LYS A 65 -14.06 -2.70 -10.09
N GLU A 66 -13.38 -3.20 -9.07
CA GLU A 66 -13.81 -3.18 -7.66
C GLU A 66 -13.38 -1.90 -6.91
N THR A 67 -12.51 -1.08 -7.50
CA THR A 67 -11.98 0.12 -6.85
C THR A 67 -13.08 1.10 -6.45
N LYS A 68 -13.03 1.55 -5.20
CA LYS A 68 -14.07 2.36 -4.55
C LYS A 68 -13.75 3.86 -4.46
N ILE A 69 -12.62 4.29 -5.02
CA ILE A 69 -12.16 5.69 -5.01
C ILE A 69 -11.84 6.18 -6.41
N SER A 70 -12.08 7.45 -6.71
CA SER A 70 -11.60 8.05 -7.95
C SER A 70 -10.12 8.43 -7.87
N LYS A 71 -9.49 8.62 -9.03
CA LYS A 71 -8.12 9.11 -9.13
C LYS A 71 -7.91 10.43 -8.37
N LYS A 72 -8.86 11.37 -8.49
CA LYS A 72 -8.76 12.70 -7.87
C LYS A 72 -8.89 12.62 -6.36
N GLU A 73 -9.85 11.84 -5.86
CA GLU A 73 -10.04 11.63 -4.42
C GLU A 73 -8.81 10.95 -3.80
N LEU A 74 -8.21 9.95 -4.48
CA LEU A 74 -7.00 9.31 -3.98
C LEU A 74 -5.81 10.29 -3.92
N ASP A 75 -5.63 11.13 -4.95
CA ASP A 75 -4.58 12.16 -4.98
C ASP A 75 -4.74 13.16 -3.83
N THR A 76 -5.97 13.64 -3.62
CA THR A 76 -6.31 14.53 -2.49
C THR A 76 -6.08 13.85 -1.14
N LEU A 77 -6.49 12.59 -0.98
CA LEU A 77 -6.35 11.87 0.28
C LEU A 77 -4.87 11.66 0.65
N ILE A 78 -4.03 11.29 -0.31
CA ILE A 78 -2.58 11.16 -0.07
C ILE A 78 -1.99 12.52 0.33
N TYR A 79 -2.36 13.59 -0.36
CA TYR A 79 -1.94 14.94 -0.02
C TYR A 79 -2.36 15.32 1.41
N ASP A 80 -3.63 15.13 1.76
CA ASP A 80 -4.16 15.53 3.06
C ASP A 80 -3.55 14.74 4.21
N VAL A 81 -3.37 13.43 4.07
CA VAL A 81 -2.75 12.58 5.10
C VAL A 81 -1.31 13.01 5.35
N PHE A 82 -0.48 13.11 4.31
CA PHE A 82 0.96 13.26 4.50
C PHE A 82 1.43 14.71 4.56
N ARG A 83 0.78 15.63 3.85
CA ARG A 83 1.19 17.04 3.79
C ARG A 83 0.46 17.93 4.77
N ASN A 84 -0.81 17.67 5.05
CA ASN A 84 -1.58 18.48 5.99
C ASN A 84 -1.65 17.86 7.39
N GLY A 85 -1.85 16.54 7.49
CA GLY A 85 -1.99 15.86 8.77
C GLY A 85 -0.67 15.54 9.46
N LEU A 86 0.32 15.11 8.67
CA LEU A 86 1.54 14.51 9.21
C LEU A 86 2.81 15.36 9.03
N SER A 87 2.80 16.40 8.20
CA SER A 87 4.02 17.15 7.82
C SER A 87 4.87 17.68 8.98
N PHE A 88 4.29 17.90 10.16
CA PHE A 88 5.01 18.32 11.37
C PHE A 88 5.93 17.23 11.98
N PHE A 89 5.72 15.95 11.67
CA PHE A 89 6.43 14.83 12.32
C PHE A 89 7.57 14.23 11.50
N TYR A 90 7.79 14.71 10.27
CA TYR A 90 8.64 14.06 9.27
C TYR A 90 9.69 15.02 8.71
N GLU A 91 10.58 15.53 9.55
CA GLU A 91 11.71 16.33 9.07
C GLU A 91 12.57 15.47 8.13
N GLY A 92 12.72 15.93 6.88
CA GLY A 92 13.47 15.21 5.85
C GLY A 92 12.76 14.03 5.18
N VAL A 93 11.45 13.83 5.41
CA VAL A 93 10.65 12.85 4.64
C VAL A 93 9.53 13.54 3.89
N GLU A 94 9.45 13.30 2.59
CA GLU A 94 8.36 13.79 1.76
C GLU A 94 7.60 12.62 1.14
N VAL A 95 6.27 12.67 1.20
CA VAL A 95 5.39 11.72 0.53
C VAL A 95 4.55 12.48 -0.47
N GLY A 96 4.54 12.03 -1.72
CA GLY A 96 3.78 12.70 -2.76
C GLY A 96 3.59 11.83 -3.99
N ARG A 97 2.60 12.17 -4.81
CA ARG A 97 2.41 11.45 -6.07
C ARG A 97 3.50 11.78 -7.09
N GLN A 98 3.88 10.78 -7.86
CA GLN A 98 4.73 10.97 -9.03
C GLN A 98 4.00 11.82 -10.09
N LEU A 99 4.77 12.58 -10.88
CA LEU A 99 4.23 13.31 -12.02
C LEU A 99 3.69 12.35 -13.08
N TYR A 100 2.49 12.63 -13.61
CA TYR A 100 1.83 11.74 -14.57
C TYR A 100 2.64 11.47 -15.85
N LYS A 101 3.48 12.43 -16.27
CA LYS A 101 4.38 12.27 -17.42
C LYS A 101 5.47 11.19 -17.22
N LEU A 102 5.75 10.82 -15.97
CA LEU A 102 6.75 9.81 -15.63
C LEU A 102 6.15 8.40 -15.54
N LEU A 103 4.82 8.25 -15.45
CA LEU A 103 4.19 6.93 -15.38
C LEU A 103 4.59 5.95 -16.50
N PRO A 104 4.85 6.37 -17.75
CA PRO A 104 5.35 5.44 -18.77
C PRO A 104 6.74 4.85 -18.47
N GLN A 105 7.59 5.57 -17.72
CA GLN A 105 8.93 5.11 -17.32
C GLN A 105 8.87 4.15 -16.13
N TYR A 106 7.80 4.21 -15.35
CA TYR A 106 7.56 3.36 -14.18
C TYR A 106 6.24 2.61 -14.38
N PRO A 107 6.22 1.60 -15.28
CA PRO A 107 5.03 0.80 -15.51
C PRO A 107 4.61 0.06 -14.23
N PHE A 108 3.34 -0.35 -14.19
CA PHE A 108 2.87 -1.12 -13.04
C PHE A 108 3.55 -2.50 -13.07
N PRO A 109 4.17 -2.95 -11.97
CA PRO A 109 4.94 -4.20 -11.97
C PRO A 109 4.07 -5.45 -12.19
N ASP A 110 4.71 -6.52 -12.67
CA ASP A 110 4.09 -7.86 -12.76
C ASP A 110 4.03 -8.56 -11.39
N GLU A 111 4.81 -8.08 -10.42
CA GLU A 111 4.76 -8.49 -9.02
C GLU A 111 3.95 -7.49 -8.20
N TYR A 112 2.80 -7.90 -7.68
CA TYR A 112 1.87 -6.99 -7.00
C TYR A 112 0.93 -7.71 -6.05
N CYS A 113 0.33 -6.94 -5.15
CA CYS A 113 -0.70 -7.38 -4.22
C CYS A 113 -2.08 -6.90 -4.69
N LYS A 114 -3.08 -7.77 -4.57
CA LYS A 114 -4.48 -7.46 -4.84
C LYS A 114 -5.31 -7.74 -3.58
N PRO A 115 -5.73 -6.68 -2.87
CA PRO A 115 -6.66 -6.81 -1.75
C PRO A 115 -7.98 -7.46 -2.18
N LEU A 116 -8.38 -8.51 -1.46
CA LEU A 116 -9.70 -9.13 -1.58
C LEU A 116 -10.56 -8.75 -0.37
N ASN A 117 -11.55 -9.56 0.00
CA ASN A 117 -12.26 -9.39 1.26
C ASN A 117 -11.30 -9.59 2.42
N TYR A 118 -11.36 -8.70 3.41
CA TYR A 118 -10.53 -8.79 4.60
C TYR A 118 -10.74 -10.17 5.26
N PRO A 119 -9.67 -10.87 5.66
CA PRO A 119 -8.26 -10.45 5.67
C PRO A 119 -7.39 -10.98 4.52
N TYR A 120 -8.00 -11.39 3.40
CA TYR A 120 -7.33 -12.05 2.28
C TYR A 120 -6.73 -11.10 1.23
N THR A 121 -5.52 -11.39 0.78
CA THR A 121 -4.84 -10.73 -0.34
C THR A 121 -4.27 -11.76 -1.31
N GLU A 122 -4.42 -11.54 -2.61
CA GLU A 122 -3.65 -12.28 -3.61
C GLU A 122 -2.29 -11.61 -3.81
N VAL A 123 -1.21 -12.36 -3.68
CA VAL A 123 0.15 -11.96 -4.07
C VAL A 123 0.45 -12.57 -5.43
N HIS A 124 0.61 -11.71 -6.43
CA HIS A 124 0.94 -12.05 -7.80
C HIS A 124 2.45 -11.92 -7.98
N ASN A 125 3.11 -12.98 -8.44
CA ASN A 125 4.52 -12.97 -8.83
C ASN A 125 4.62 -13.57 -10.24
N GLY A 126 4.48 -12.69 -11.24
CA GLY A 126 4.39 -13.08 -12.65
C GLY A 126 3.17 -13.98 -12.90
N LYS A 127 3.40 -15.26 -13.19
CA LYS A 127 2.33 -16.24 -13.43
C LYS A 127 1.82 -16.94 -12.17
N LYS A 128 2.52 -16.81 -11.04
CA LYS A 128 2.14 -17.46 -9.79
C LYS A 128 1.26 -16.53 -8.97
N VAL A 129 0.16 -17.05 -8.45
CA VAL A 129 -0.73 -16.35 -7.52
C VAL A 129 -0.78 -17.11 -6.21
N THR A 130 -0.57 -16.41 -5.10
CA THR A 130 -0.63 -16.99 -3.74
C THR A 130 -1.68 -16.24 -2.94
N LEU A 131 -2.58 -16.95 -2.27
CA LEU A 131 -3.51 -16.35 -1.31
C LEU A 131 -2.80 -16.18 0.03
N CYS A 132 -2.77 -14.96 0.55
CA CYS A 132 -2.11 -14.59 1.79
C CYS A 132 -3.08 -13.90 2.73
N VAL A 133 -2.78 -13.99 4.03
CA VAL A 133 -3.47 -13.29 5.11
C VAL A 133 -2.42 -12.54 5.92
N ALA A 134 -2.74 -11.35 6.39
CA ALA A 134 -1.86 -10.61 7.29
C ALA A 134 -1.66 -11.40 8.59
N VAL A 135 -0.45 -11.40 9.15
CA VAL A 135 -0.11 -12.22 10.33
C VAL A 135 -1.02 -11.88 11.52
N GLU A 136 -1.33 -10.60 11.70
CA GLU A 136 -2.21 -10.11 12.75
C GLU A 136 -3.65 -10.63 12.57
N ALA A 137 -4.10 -10.73 11.31
CA ALA A 137 -5.43 -11.25 11.02
C ALA A 137 -5.50 -12.77 11.12
N LEU A 138 -4.38 -13.47 10.87
CA LEU A 138 -4.28 -14.91 11.08
C LEU A 138 -4.53 -15.28 12.54
N GLN A 139 -4.01 -14.51 13.49
CA GLN A 139 -4.27 -14.72 14.91
C GLN A 139 -5.75 -14.62 15.25
N ASN A 140 -6.47 -13.66 14.67
CA ASN A 140 -7.92 -13.53 14.89
C ASN A 140 -8.71 -14.70 14.28
N LEU A 141 -8.33 -15.16 13.09
CA LEU A 141 -8.98 -16.32 12.46
C LEU A 141 -8.79 -17.59 13.27
N LEU A 142 -7.58 -17.83 13.80
CA LEU A 142 -7.29 -18.98 14.64
C LEU A 142 -8.09 -18.94 15.96
N ASN A 143 -8.24 -17.75 16.56
CA ASN A 143 -9.01 -17.59 17.78
C ASN A 143 -10.54 -17.71 17.57
N GLU A 144 -11.05 -17.44 16.35
CA GLU A 144 -12.48 -17.61 16.02
C GLU A 144 -12.87 -19.09 15.84
N GLU A 145 -11.95 -19.95 15.38
CA GLU A 145 -12.18 -21.39 15.30
C GLU A 145 -12.28 -22.05 16.70
N ASP A 146 -11.45 -21.61 17.65
CA ASP A 146 -11.49 -22.11 19.04
C ASP A 146 -12.81 -21.81 19.79
N LEU A 147 -13.58 -20.80 19.34
CA LEU A 147 -14.88 -20.44 19.93
C LEU A 147 -16.05 -21.27 19.39
N GLN A 148 -15.90 -21.92 18.23
CA GLN A 148 -16.95 -22.80 17.69
C GLN A 148 -16.96 -24.19 18.34
N ASP A 149 -15.82 -24.64 18.88
CA ASP A 149 -15.72 -25.94 19.56
C ASP A 149 -16.18 -25.91 21.04
N THR A 150 -16.42 -24.73 21.62
CA THR A 150 -16.89 -24.60 23.00
C THR A 150 -18.42 -24.59 23.17
N ASP A 151 -19.20 -24.59 22.09
CA ASP A 151 -20.68 -24.43 22.16
C ASP A 151 -21.46 -25.73 21.87
N VAL A 152 -20.84 -26.90 22.04
CA VAL A 152 -21.53 -28.20 21.94
C VAL A 152 -21.24 -29.09 23.15
N SER A 153 -21.50 -28.58 24.36
CA SER A 153 -21.59 -29.45 25.55
C SER A 153 -22.43 -28.83 26.68
N SER A 154 -23.69 -28.49 26.38
CA SER A 154 -24.72 -28.36 27.42
C SER A 154 -26.12 -28.52 26.82
N LEU A 155 -26.52 -29.78 26.62
CA LEU A 155 -27.90 -30.27 26.63
C LEU A 155 -28.02 -31.38 27.65
#